data_AF-A0A3D8IPU9-F1
#
_entry.id   AF-A0A3D8IPU9-F1
#
_cell.length_a   1.000
_cell.length_b   1.000
_cell.length_c   1.000
_cell.angle_alpha   90.00
_cell.angle_beta   90.00
_cell.angle_gamma   90.00
#
_symmetry.space_group_name_H-M   'P 1'
#
loop_
_entity.id
_entity.type
_entity.pdbx_description
1 polymer ?
#
loop_
_entity_poly.entity_id
_entity_poly.type
_entity_poly.pdbx_seq_one_letter_code
_entity_poly.pdbx_strand_id
1 'polypeptide(L)'
;MNLGFLACMHISFALGFGSMGQVSSSIGGAGVALKNSAWGIYYNPALLGADRRTKIGYSFGAQIQEQNLLEIATNIDGITKISSTLGDKLLGGAVAGGAVTIGGQSVGGVFGNTLQNLFNGKTNINEDALKELATSIGATNCQNTCNDLGALGTAIQNNSAAQQNLKNKLVDAAQAAGAPPLLTGILDSIDPSGLDELLTSISNGSVKFEDIIKEVGVIKIPKGADSDIDRLLSAFETMQKAIESNEVSIISQNGLVLQIGGRQPTRKIEADGIGEVTVQESDNGRGAVAIGILPQVFASISAQIDPTHSKLIVGIGNGCDAKTGNNCTFIEAKPDGDGLTLDVVNGNGKDTYLNSSILTGSHTPRGVVLGLVEIPLAYGHTFYTRAGDINIGIAPKFILASAYSYSTNISFVDLNSSKPKFDTNTIQMTQTFGLDLGVLYTPAFLPNLNIGLVAKNLNAPKINLSGSDGYVRLTQQVRAGVSYEMLNFLTLALDVDVLPNNTLSIANPKSQMIGGGILADFTFIDFRIGAMRDLHSKSGEGTILTTGMNLFGFLDVSVQYGLGKNVTLYGFNVSNYMALRVGGQFSF
;
A
#
# COMPACT_ATOMS: atom_id res chain seq x y z
N MET A 1 -1.00 21.52 37.92
CA MET A 1 -1.64 20.18 37.90
C MET A 1 -1.93 19.83 36.45
N ASN A 2 -1.00 19.12 35.80
CA ASN A 2 -1.28 18.35 34.58
C ASN A 2 -0.17 17.30 34.43
N LEU A 3 -0.45 16.20 35.12
CA LEU A 3 0.25 14.93 35.08
C LEU A 3 -0.36 14.17 33.90
N GLY A 4 0.39 13.89 32.82
CA GLY A 4 -0.24 13.18 31.70
C GLY A 4 0.55 12.93 30.42
N PHE A 5 1.89 13.00 30.40
CA PHE A 5 2.63 12.75 29.14
C PHE A 5 3.97 12.00 29.29
N LEU A 6 4.13 11.20 30.35
CA LEU A 6 5.34 10.38 30.55
C LEU A 6 4.98 8.94 30.93
N ALA A 7 4.50 8.16 29.95
CA ALA A 7 4.56 6.68 29.94
C ALA A 7 3.91 6.13 28.64
N CYS A 8 4.37 6.56 27.46
CA CYS A 8 4.10 5.78 26.26
C CYS A 8 5.15 4.66 26.20
N MET A 9 4.99 3.62 27.03
CA MET A 9 5.70 2.36 26.80
C MET A 9 5.45 1.98 25.35
N HIS A 10 6.51 1.88 24.55
CA HIS A 10 6.46 1.53 23.13
C HIS A 10 6.05 0.06 22.99
N ILE A 11 4.74 -0.19 23.08
CA ILE A 11 4.14 -1.50 22.91
C ILE A 11 3.83 -1.66 21.42
N SER A 12 4.65 -2.45 20.74
CA SER A 12 4.32 -2.94 19.40
C SER A 12 3.60 -4.29 19.54
N PHE A 13 2.49 -4.45 18.84
CA PHE A 13 1.73 -5.70 18.86
C PHE A 13 2.05 -6.52 17.60
N ALA A 14 2.07 -7.85 17.75
CA ALA A 14 2.99 -8.63 16.94
C ALA A 14 2.42 -9.19 15.63
N LEU A 15 1.49 -10.15 15.66
CA LEU A 15 1.32 -11.05 14.53
C LEU A 15 -0.14 -11.35 14.22
N GLY A 16 -0.48 -11.26 12.92
CA GLY A 16 -1.68 -11.86 12.36
C GLY A 16 -1.64 -13.39 12.47
N PHE A 17 -2.78 -14.04 12.30
CA PHE A 17 -2.83 -15.49 12.22
C PHE A 17 -2.31 -15.92 10.84
N GLY A 18 -1.06 -16.37 10.81
CA GLY A 18 -0.37 -16.72 9.57
C GLY A 18 -0.85 -18.02 8.93
N SER A 19 -0.27 -18.33 7.77
CA SER A 19 -0.45 -19.63 7.12
C SER A 19 0.81 -20.47 7.34
N MET A 20 0.62 -21.73 7.71
CA MET A 20 1.69 -22.73 7.70
C MET A 20 1.25 -23.91 6.85
N GLY A 21 2.19 -24.53 6.13
CA GLY A 21 1.85 -25.59 5.18
C GLY A 21 1.16 -25.08 3.92
N GLN A 22 1.15 -25.95 2.93
CA GLN A 22 0.73 -25.67 1.57
C GLN A 22 -0.76 -25.96 1.39
N VAL A 23 -1.29 -26.94 2.13
CA VAL A 23 -2.70 -27.32 2.07
C VAL A 23 -3.56 -26.11 2.44
N SER A 24 -3.40 -25.62 3.67
CA SER A 24 -4.18 -24.48 4.17
C SER A 24 -3.91 -23.18 3.41
N SER A 25 -2.66 -22.91 3.01
CA SER A 25 -2.36 -21.72 2.20
C SER A 25 -3.03 -21.73 0.83
N SER A 26 -3.41 -22.90 0.30
CA SER A 26 -4.05 -23.06 -1.01
C SER A 26 -5.58 -23.04 -0.95
N ILE A 27 -6.17 -23.11 0.24
CA ILE A 27 -7.63 -23.12 0.46
C ILE A 27 -8.10 -21.94 1.32
N GLY A 28 -7.55 -20.75 1.04
CA GLY A 28 -7.95 -19.52 1.75
C GLY A 28 -7.51 -19.47 3.20
N GLY A 29 -6.41 -20.15 3.57
CA GLY A 29 -5.89 -20.15 4.93
C GLY A 29 -6.67 -21.05 5.90
N ALA A 30 -7.64 -21.82 5.43
CA ALA A 30 -8.45 -22.69 6.26
C ALA A 30 -7.68 -23.94 6.70
N GLY A 31 -7.72 -24.25 8.00
CA GLY A 31 -6.98 -25.36 8.59
C GLY A 31 -7.41 -25.73 10.00
N VAL A 32 -8.21 -24.91 10.70
CA VAL A 32 -8.59 -25.14 12.10
C VAL A 32 -9.46 -26.39 12.30
N ALA A 33 -10.22 -26.77 11.27
CA ALA A 33 -11.07 -27.96 11.28
C ALA A 33 -10.63 -29.06 10.29
N LEU A 34 -9.42 -28.97 9.71
CA LEU A 34 -8.97 -29.89 8.65
C LEU A 34 -8.21 -31.09 9.23
N LYS A 35 -8.88 -32.25 9.36
CA LYS A 35 -8.30 -33.48 9.95
C LYS A 35 -7.08 -33.98 9.16
N ASN A 36 -7.16 -33.98 7.82
CA ASN A 36 -6.12 -34.51 6.93
C ASN A 36 -4.96 -33.51 6.68
N SER A 37 -4.39 -32.94 7.74
CA SER A 37 -3.24 -32.02 7.66
C SER A 37 -2.13 -32.44 8.62
N ALA A 38 -0.87 -32.36 8.20
CA ALA A 38 0.28 -32.51 9.12
C ALA A 38 0.47 -31.29 10.04
N TRP A 39 -0.21 -30.19 9.72
CA TRP A 39 -0.05 -28.90 10.41
C TRP A 39 -1.03 -28.70 11.57
N GLY A 40 -1.62 -29.78 12.08
CA GLY A 40 -2.50 -29.72 13.26
C GLY A 40 -1.85 -29.06 14.47
N ILE A 41 -0.56 -29.33 14.71
CA ILE A 41 0.22 -28.67 15.76
C ILE A 41 0.23 -27.14 15.64
N TYR A 42 0.19 -26.61 14.42
CA TYR A 42 0.12 -25.17 14.18
C TYR A 42 -1.32 -24.66 14.19
N TYR A 43 -2.24 -25.27 13.45
CA TYR A 43 -3.59 -24.69 13.28
C TYR A 43 -4.52 -24.95 14.47
N ASN A 44 -4.54 -26.17 14.99
CA ASN A 44 -5.41 -26.58 16.09
C ASN A 44 -4.89 -27.90 16.69
N PRO A 45 -4.29 -27.90 17.90
CA PRO A 45 -3.71 -29.10 18.48
C PRO A 45 -4.73 -30.23 18.72
N ALA A 46 -6.05 -29.94 18.73
CA ALA A 46 -7.07 -30.98 18.80
C ALA A 46 -7.12 -31.89 17.56
N LEU A 47 -6.64 -31.39 16.40
CA LEU A 47 -6.57 -32.18 15.17
C LEU A 47 -5.64 -33.40 15.31
N LEU A 48 -4.66 -33.35 16.22
CA LEU A 48 -3.78 -34.47 16.53
C LEU A 48 -4.57 -35.67 17.08
N GLY A 49 -5.58 -35.41 17.92
CA GLY A 49 -6.46 -36.47 18.44
C GLY A 49 -7.34 -37.07 17.34
N ALA A 50 -7.83 -36.19 16.46
CA ALA A 50 -8.77 -36.54 15.40
C ALA A 50 -8.16 -37.39 14.27
N ASP A 51 -6.89 -37.15 13.91
CA ASP A 51 -6.16 -37.97 12.93
C ASP A 51 -4.94 -38.62 13.59
N ARG A 52 -5.05 -39.93 13.81
CA ARG A 52 -4.07 -40.72 14.55
C ARG A 52 -2.94 -41.28 13.69
N ARG A 53 -2.82 -40.87 12.42
CA ARG A 53 -1.70 -41.28 11.57
C ARG A 53 -0.40 -40.62 12.02
N THR A 54 0.73 -41.25 11.68
CA THR A 54 2.04 -40.62 11.86
C THR A 54 2.28 -39.72 10.67
N LYS A 55 2.63 -38.45 10.90
CA LYS A 55 2.78 -37.47 9.83
C LYS A 55 4.10 -36.73 9.94
N ILE A 56 4.70 -36.45 8.78
CA ILE A 56 5.87 -35.56 8.67
C ILE A 56 5.47 -34.46 7.72
N GLY A 57 5.67 -33.21 8.11
CA GLY A 57 5.37 -32.05 7.27
C GLY A 57 6.58 -31.12 7.20
N TYR A 58 6.81 -30.56 6.02
CA TYR A 58 7.80 -29.51 5.82
C TYR A 58 7.21 -28.42 4.93
N SER A 59 7.50 -27.16 5.24
CA SER A 59 6.99 -26.02 4.49
C SER A 59 7.96 -24.88 4.54
N PHE A 60 8.20 -24.28 3.39
CA PHE A 60 8.99 -23.08 3.23
C PHE A 60 8.25 -22.09 2.37
N GLY A 61 8.25 -20.81 2.74
CA GLY A 61 7.52 -19.82 1.97
C GLY A 61 7.80 -18.39 2.37
N ALA A 62 7.45 -17.51 1.46
CA ALA A 62 7.54 -16.08 1.62
C ALA A 62 6.26 -15.42 1.08
N GLN A 63 5.89 -14.33 1.72
CA GLN A 63 4.77 -13.48 1.39
C GLN A 63 5.31 -12.05 1.36
N ILE A 64 4.85 -11.31 0.36
CA ILE A 64 5.06 -9.87 0.25
C ILE A 64 3.69 -9.20 0.19
N GLN A 65 3.56 -8.14 0.97
CA GLN A 65 2.42 -7.24 0.93
C GLN A 65 2.95 -5.83 0.88
N GLU A 66 2.34 -5.00 0.05
CA GLU A 66 2.74 -3.62 -0.13
C GLU A 66 1.51 -2.71 -0.23
N GLN A 67 1.72 -1.45 0.15
CA GLN A 67 0.73 -0.40 0.11
C GLN A 67 1.36 0.90 -0.41
N ASN A 68 0.94 1.34 -1.60
CA ASN A 68 1.22 2.64 -2.22
C ASN A 68 2.70 3.02 -2.53
N LEU A 69 3.72 2.20 -2.22
CA LEU A 69 5.11 2.38 -2.66
C LEU A 69 5.38 1.96 -4.10
N LEU A 70 4.88 0.80 -4.55
CA LEU A 70 5.13 0.27 -5.90
C LEU A 70 4.57 1.24 -6.95
N GLU A 71 3.43 1.85 -6.66
CA GLU A 71 2.77 2.83 -7.52
C GLU A 71 3.61 4.12 -7.66
N ILE A 72 4.33 4.55 -6.61
CA ILE A 72 5.30 5.66 -6.71
C ILE A 72 6.46 5.26 -7.62
N ALA A 73 7.03 4.07 -7.42
CA ALA A 73 8.21 3.62 -8.17
C ALA A 73 7.97 3.60 -9.68
N THR A 74 6.75 3.26 -10.12
CA THR A 74 6.37 3.30 -11.54
C THR A 74 6.09 4.69 -12.07
N ASN A 75 5.71 5.64 -11.21
CA ASN A 75 5.32 7.00 -11.60
C ASN A 75 6.43 8.05 -11.38
N ILE A 76 7.60 7.65 -10.89
CA ILE A 76 8.72 8.55 -10.55
C ILE A 76 9.29 9.29 -11.77
N ASP A 77 9.23 8.68 -12.96
CA ASP A 77 9.64 9.31 -14.21
C ASP A 77 8.77 10.51 -14.60
N GLY A 78 7.49 10.49 -14.20
CA GLY A 78 6.59 11.65 -14.36
C GLY A 78 7.01 12.81 -13.46
N ILE A 79 7.39 12.50 -12.22
CA ILE A 79 7.80 13.49 -11.20
C ILE A 79 9.17 14.11 -11.50
N THR A 80 10.08 13.37 -12.14
CA THR A 80 11.40 13.91 -12.50
C THR A 80 11.39 14.79 -13.74
N LYS A 81 10.37 14.66 -14.60
CA LYS A 81 10.25 15.38 -15.87
C LYS A 81 9.20 16.49 -15.85
N ILE A 82 8.67 16.87 -14.69
CA ILE A 82 7.60 17.88 -14.57
C ILE A 82 8.01 19.19 -15.22
N SER A 83 9.16 19.73 -14.82
CA SER A 83 9.64 21.03 -15.30
C SER A 83 9.90 21.03 -16.80
N SER A 84 10.53 19.96 -17.33
CA SER A 84 10.80 19.83 -18.76
C SER A 84 9.53 19.56 -19.57
N THR A 85 8.61 18.71 -19.09
CA THR A 85 7.38 18.37 -19.81
C THR A 85 6.42 19.56 -19.83
N LEU A 86 6.31 20.29 -18.72
CA LEU A 86 5.48 21.48 -18.63
C LEU A 86 6.09 22.60 -19.49
N GLY A 87 7.41 22.79 -19.45
CA GLY A 87 8.13 23.73 -20.32
C GLY A 87 8.00 23.38 -21.81
N ASP A 88 8.23 22.13 -22.20
CA ASP A 88 8.15 21.68 -23.58
C ASP A 88 6.71 21.73 -24.12
N LYS A 89 5.71 21.36 -23.32
CA LYS A 89 4.30 21.34 -23.75
C LYS A 89 3.60 22.69 -23.68
N LEU A 90 3.93 23.57 -22.72
CA LEU A 90 3.38 24.93 -22.70
C LEU A 90 4.13 25.88 -23.63
N LEU A 91 5.46 25.74 -23.75
CA LEU A 91 6.31 26.80 -24.32
C LEU A 91 7.16 26.36 -25.53
N GLY A 92 7.28 25.07 -25.84
CA GLY A 92 8.45 24.60 -26.60
C GLY A 92 8.28 23.48 -27.62
N GLY A 93 7.09 22.95 -27.85
CA GLY A 93 6.88 21.97 -28.92
C GLY A 93 6.95 22.69 -30.27
N ALA A 94 8.03 22.51 -31.02
CA ALA A 94 8.16 22.98 -32.40
C ALA A 94 7.12 22.29 -33.31
N VAL A 95 5.88 22.75 -33.25
CA VAL A 95 4.83 22.41 -34.19
C VAL A 95 4.93 23.43 -35.32
N ALA A 96 5.02 22.96 -36.57
CA ALA A 96 5.04 23.83 -37.74
C ALA A 96 3.76 24.70 -37.77
N GLY A 97 3.90 26.00 -37.51
CA GLY A 97 2.79 26.95 -37.36
C GLY A 97 3.32 28.38 -37.20
N GLY A 98 2.56 29.36 -37.68
CA GLY A 98 3.00 30.73 -38.02
C GLY A 98 3.80 31.44 -36.93
N ALA A 99 4.91 32.04 -37.35
CA ALA A 99 5.73 32.89 -36.51
C ALA A 99 5.12 34.30 -36.44
N VAL A 100 4.81 34.77 -35.23
CA VAL A 100 4.43 36.15 -34.94
C VAL A 100 5.62 36.87 -34.34
N THR A 101 5.99 38.01 -34.89
CA THR A 101 7.06 38.87 -34.37
C THR A 101 6.48 39.98 -33.53
N ILE A 102 6.90 40.08 -32.27
CA ILE A 102 6.55 41.16 -31.34
C ILE A 102 7.85 41.79 -30.83
N GLY A 103 8.07 43.09 -31.07
CA GLY A 103 9.28 43.78 -30.60
C GLY A 103 10.60 43.19 -31.11
N GLY A 104 10.59 42.53 -32.28
CA GLY A 104 11.77 41.85 -32.85
C GLY A 104 12.00 40.42 -32.36
N GLN A 105 11.17 39.90 -31.45
CA GLN A 105 11.18 38.52 -30.97
C GLN A 105 10.14 37.69 -31.74
N SER A 106 10.51 36.50 -32.21
CA SER A 106 9.61 35.61 -32.96
C SER A 106 9.01 34.55 -32.04
N VAL A 107 7.68 34.46 -32.01
CA VAL A 107 6.91 33.44 -31.28
C VAL A 107 6.27 32.51 -32.32
N GLY A 108 6.66 31.24 -32.32
CA GLY A 108 6.19 30.24 -33.29
C GLY A 108 5.22 29.22 -32.72
N GLY A 109 4.75 28.30 -33.58
CA GLY A 109 3.93 27.16 -33.19
C GLY A 109 2.48 27.51 -32.87
N VAL A 110 1.83 26.68 -32.05
CA VAL A 110 0.42 26.85 -31.68
C VAL A 110 0.19 28.16 -30.92
N PHE A 111 1.13 28.55 -30.06
CA PHE A 111 1.06 29.84 -29.37
C PHE A 111 1.27 31.02 -30.34
N GLY A 112 2.16 30.87 -31.33
CA GLY A 112 2.27 31.82 -32.46
C GLY A 112 0.96 31.97 -33.24
N ASN A 113 0.28 30.87 -33.58
CA ASN A 113 -1.05 30.89 -34.23
C ASN A 113 -2.12 31.55 -33.34
N THR A 114 -2.07 31.30 -32.03
CA THR A 114 -2.96 31.93 -31.04
C THR A 114 -2.77 33.44 -31.04
N LEU A 115 -1.52 33.92 -30.99
CA LEU A 115 -1.20 35.34 -31.08
C LEU A 115 -1.61 35.92 -32.44
N GLN A 116 -1.40 35.19 -33.54
CA GLN A 116 -1.81 35.62 -34.85
C GLN A 116 -3.34 35.85 -34.90
N ASN A 117 -4.14 34.93 -34.35
CA ASN A 117 -5.59 35.09 -34.26
C ASN A 117 -6.02 36.22 -33.32
N LEU A 118 -5.32 36.41 -32.19
CA LEU A 118 -5.58 37.50 -31.25
C LEU A 118 -5.41 38.87 -31.93
N PHE A 119 -4.41 38.99 -32.81
CA PHE A 119 -4.12 40.20 -33.57
C PHE A 119 -4.74 40.17 -34.99
N ASN A 120 -5.88 39.51 -35.17
CA ASN A 120 -6.66 39.51 -36.41
C ASN A 120 -5.86 39.07 -37.66
N GLY A 121 -4.98 38.08 -37.53
CA GLY A 121 -4.19 37.52 -38.62
C GLY A 121 -2.81 38.16 -38.82
N LYS A 122 -2.46 39.21 -38.08
CA LYS A 122 -1.18 39.94 -38.23
C LYS A 122 0.00 39.11 -37.68
N THR A 123 1.07 39.01 -38.47
CA THR A 123 2.31 38.30 -38.10
C THR A 123 3.42 39.20 -37.61
N ASN A 124 3.31 40.52 -37.82
CA ASN A 124 4.21 41.52 -37.23
C ASN A 124 3.36 42.45 -36.37
N ILE A 125 3.51 42.35 -35.06
CA ILE A 125 2.71 43.13 -34.11
C ILE A 125 3.38 44.48 -33.92
N ASN A 126 2.80 45.49 -34.56
CA ASN A 126 3.21 46.89 -34.48
C ASN A 126 2.24 47.69 -33.59
N GLU A 127 2.53 48.98 -33.40
CA GLU A 127 1.71 49.90 -32.61
C GLU A 127 0.23 49.91 -33.02
N ASP A 128 -0.08 49.83 -34.31
CA ASP A 128 -1.48 49.82 -34.79
C ASP A 128 -2.22 48.54 -34.38
N ALA A 129 -1.56 47.38 -34.42
CA ALA A 129 -2.13 46.12 -33.95
C ALA A 129 -2.42 46.14 -32.45
N LEU A 130 -1.54 46.78 -31.65
CA LEU A 130 -1.74 46.95 -30.21
C LEU A 130 -2.91 47.88 -29.90
N LYS A 131 -3.06 48.99 -30.64
CA LYS A 131 -4.18 49.93 -30.50
C LYS A 131 -5.53 49.31 -30.88
N GLU A 132 -5.56 48.49 -31.93
CA GLU A 132 -6.76 47.74 -32.32
C GLU A 132 -7.18 46.74 -31.23
N LEU A 133 -6.23 45.96 -30.71
CA LEU A 133 -6.48 45.04 -29.60
C LEU A 133 -7.01 45.80 -28.38
N ALA A 134 -6.33 46.88 -27.99
CA ALA A 134 -6.71 47.73 -26.86
C ALA A 134 -8.14 48.29 -26.96
N THR A 135 -8.51 48.76 -28.15
CA THR A 135 -9.87 49.25 -28.41
C THR A 135 -10.88 48.10 -28.27
N SER A 136 -10.54 46.93 -28.77
CA SER A 136 -11.41 45.75 -28.73
C SER A 136 -11.62 45.17 -27.32
N ILE A 137 -10.70 45.41 -26.38
CA ILE A 137 -10.83 45.00 -24.97
C ILE A 137 -11.41 46.11 -24.07
N GLY A 138 -11.57 47.33 -24.58
CA GLY A 138 -12.10 48.46 -23.81
C GLY A 138 -11.04 49.23 -23.00
N ALA A 139 -9.77 49.17 -23.40
CA ALA A 139 -8.67 49.93 -22.81
C ALA A 139 -8.63 51.37 -23.35
N THR A 140 -9.55 52.23 -22.88
CA THR A 140 -9.74 53.60 -23.41
C THR A 140 -8.53 54.53 -23.23
N ASN A 141 -7.65 54.23 -22.27
CA ASN A 141 -6.44 55.02 -22.00
C ASN A 141 -5.30 54.77 -23.01
N CYS A 142 -5.52 53.87 -23.97
CA CYS A 142 -4.51 53.36 -24.90
C CYS A 142 -4.53 54.05 -26.28
N GLN A 143 -5.46 54.99 -26.50
CA GLN A 143 -5.72 55.58 -27.82
C GLN A 143 -4.53 56.34 -28.44
N ASN A 144 -3.58 56.84 -27.63
CA ASN A 144 -2.42 57.61 -28.11
C ASN A 144 -1.06 57.15 -27.55
N THR A 145 -1.01 56.11 -26.73
CA THR A 145 0.16 55.80 -25.88
C THR A 145 0.67 54.36 -25.99
N CYS A 146 -0.09 53.45 -26.60
CA CYS A 146 0.27 52.03 -26.69
C CYS A 146 1.19 51.71 -27.85
N ASN A 147 2.45 52.09 -27.70
CA ASN A 147 3.54 51.84 -28.64
C ASN A 147 4.18 50.44 -28.47
N ASP A 148 4.02 49.82 -27.30
CA ASP A 148 4.51 48.47 -27.00
C ASP A 148 3.55 47.69 -26.07
N LEU A 149 3.90 46.44 -25.75
CA LEU A 149 3.11 45.58 -24.85
C LEU A 149 3.05 46.13 -23.42
N GLY A 150 4.08 46.84 -22.96
CA GLY A 150 4.11 47.42 -21.61
C GLY A 150 3.19 48.62 -21.47
N ALA A 151 3.06 49.44 -22.50
CA ALA A 151 2.08 50.51 -22.57
C ALA A 151 0.64 49.97 -22.61
N LEU A 152 0.42 48.82 -23.30
CA LEU A 152 -0.86 48.11 -23.23
C LEU A 152 -1.15 47.57 -21.82
N GLY A 153 -0.15 46.96 -21.17
CA GLY A 153 -0.25 46.50 -19.78
C GLY A 153 -0.64 47.65 -18.83
N THR A 154 0.06 48.78 -18.93
CA THR A 154 -0.25 50.00 -18.16
C THR A 154 -1.67 50.53 -18.44
N ALA A 155 -2.14 50.44 -19.69
CA ALA A 155 -3.47 50.94 -20.06
C ALA A 155 -4.64 50.09 -19.52
N ILE A 156 -4.39 48.80 -19.26
CA ILE A 156 -5.37 47.89 -18.65
C ILE A 156 -5.19 47.76 -17.13
N GLN A 157 -4.12 48.33 -16.56
CA GLN A 157 -3.88 48.36 -15.12
C GLN A 157 -5.09 48.98 -14.39
N ASN A 158 -5.59 48.30 -13.36
CA ASN A 158 -6.81 48.64 -12.62
C ASN A 158 -8.12 48.65 -13.44
N ASN A 159 -8.12 48.13 -14.67
CA ASN A 159 -9.31 47.97 -15.51
C ASN A 159 -9.69 46.50 -15.60
N SER A 160 -10.41 46.01 -14.58
CA SER A 160 -10.84 44.61 -14.49
C SER A 160 -11.66 44.13 -15.67
N ALA A 161 -12.46 45.01 -16.29
CA ALA A 161 -13.22 44.69 -17.50
C ALA A 161 -12.30 44.45 -18.71
N ALA A 162 -11.28 45.30 -18.91
CA ALA A 162 -10.33 45.15 -20.00
C ALA A 162 -9.42 43.93 -19.80
N GLN A 163 -8.98 43.67 -18.57
CA GLN A 163 -8.24 42.47 -18.19
C GLN A 163 -9.04 41.19 -18.50
N GLN A 164 -10.32 41.14 -18.13
CA GLN A 164 -11.21 40.01 -18.43
C GLN A 164 -11.46 39.85 -19.94
N ASN A 165 -11.70 40.94 -20.66
CA ASN A 165 -11.90 40.91 -22.10
C ASN A 165 -10.64 40.44 -22.85
N LEU A 166 -9.46 40.81 -22.38
CA LEU A 166 -8.19 40.35 -22.92
C LEU A 166 -8.02 38.85 -22.73
N LYS A 167 -8.30 38.34 -21.52
CA LYS A 167 -8.30 36.89 -21.25
C LYS A 167 -9.25 36.15 -22.19
N ASN A 168 -10.51 36.59 -22.28
CA ASN A 168 -11.52 35.95 -23.12
C ASN A 168 -11.08 35.91 -24.58
N LYS A 169 -10.57 37.02 -25.12
CA LYS A 169 -10.05 37.08 -26.49
C LYS A 169 -8.84 36.17 -26.71
N LEU A 170 -7.97 36.01 -25.71
CA LEU A 170 -6.83 35.11 -25.79
C LEU A 170 -7.29 33.64 -25.83
N VAL A 171 -8.29 33.29 -25.04
CA VAL A 171 -8.92 31.95 -25.05
C VAL A 171 -9.62 31.70 -26.39
N ASP A 172 -10.43 32.65 -26.88
CA ASP A 172 -11.12 32.56 -28.17
C ASP A 172 -10.12 32.40 -29.33
N ALA A 173 -9.04 33.17 -29.31
CA ALA A 173 -7.98 33.11 -30.31
C ALA A 173 -7.25 31.75 -30.30
N ALA A 174 -7.05 31.16 -29.12
CA ALA A 174 -6.46 29.84 -28.96
C ALA A 174 -7.39 28.75 -29.51
N GLN A 175 -8.68 28.81 -29.17
CA GLN A 175 -9.68 27.88 -29.71
C GLN A 175 -9.77 27.98 -31.25
N ALA A 176 -9.79 29.21 -31.78
CA ALA A 176 -9.78 29.46 -33.22
C ALA A 176 -8.49 28.98 -33.92
N ALA A 177 -7.36 28.94 -33.20
CA ALA A 177 -6.09 28.43 -33.69
C ALA A 177 -6.00 26.90 -33.69
N GLY A 178 -7.03 26.20 -33.19
CA GLY A 178 -6.99 24.75 -32.96
C GLY A 178 -6.00 24.37 -31.86
N ALA A 179 -5.82 25.24 -30.87
CA ALA A 179 -4.93 24.97 -29.74
C ALA A 179 -5.35 23.71 -28.98
N PRO A 180 -4.39 22.90 -28.47
CA PRO A 180 -4.69 21.77 -27.62
C PRO A 180 -5.53 22.18 -26.40
N PRO A 181 -6.41 21.29 -25.91
CA PRO A 181 -7.22 21.52 -24.70
C PRO A 181 -6.40 21.97 -23.49
N LEU A 182 -5.15 21.51 -23.40
CA LEU A 182 -4.20 21.92 -22.37
C LEU A 182 -3.93 23.43 -22.39
N LEU A 183 -3.62 24.00 -23.55
CA LEU A 183 -3.33 25.42 -23.68
C LEU A 183 -4.58 26.26 -23.40
N THR A 184 -5.74 25.86 -23.96
CA THR A 184 -7.00 26.58 -23.72
C THR A 184 -7.42 26.52 -22.25
N GLY A 185 -7.26 25.38 -21.58
CA GLY A 185 -7.58 25.21 -20.16
C GLY A 185 -6.67 26.02 -19.24
N ILE A 186 -5.37 26.12 -19.58
CA ILE A 186 -4.43 26.98 -18.86
C ILE A 186 -4.80 28.45 -19.03
N LEU A 187 -5.07 28.91 -20.26
CA LEU A 187 -5.44 30.30 -20.55
C LEU A 187 -6.76 30.69 -19.85
N ASP A 188 -7.74 29.79 -19.82
CA ASP A 188 -9.01 29.99 -19.13
C ASP A 188 -8.85 30.02 -17.60
N SER A 189 -7.74 29.51 -17.07
CA SER A 189 -7.46 29.46 -15.63
C SER A 189 -6.58 30.60 -15.12
N ILE A 190 -6.01 31.43 -16.01
CA ILE A 190 -5.21 32.60 -15.64
C ILE A 190 -6.06 33.60 -14.84
N ASP A 191 -5.49 34.17 -13.79
CA ASP A 191 -6.07 35.33 -13.09
C ASP A 191 -5.91 36.60 -13.95
N PRO A 192 -7.02 37.22 -14.40
CA PRO A 192 -6.99 38.41 -15.25
C PRO A 192 -6.25 39.59 -14.60
N SER A 193 -6.21 39.68 -13.28
CA SER A 193 -5.55 40.81 -12.60
C SER A 193 -4.02 40.80 -12.72
N GLY A 194 -3.42 39.70 -13.18
CA GLY A 194 -1.98 39.59 -13.43
C GLY A 194 -1.56 39.90 -14.87
N LEU A 195 -2.52 40.11 -15.78
CA LEU A 195 -2.22 40.27 -17.21
C LEU A 195 -1.53 41.59 -17.55
N ASP A 196 -1.78 42.67 -16.81
CA ASP A 196 -1.08 43.94 -16.97
C ASP A 196 0.41 43.85 -16.62
N GLU A 197 0.73 43.23 -15.48
CA GLU A 197 2.11 43.04 -15.04
C GLU A 197 2.85 42.06 -15.96
N LEU A 198 2.16 41.00 -16.42
CA LEU A 198 2.68 40.07 -17.43
C LEU A 198 2.99 40.76 -18.77
N LEU A 199 2.08 41.58 -19.29
CA LEU A 199 2.32 42.30 -20.55
C LEU A 199 3.50 43.29 -20.43
N THR A 200 3.63 43.91 -19.26
CA THR A 200 4.75 44.81 -18.95
C THR A 200 6.07 44.06 -18.84
N SER A 201 6.08 42.87 -18.24
CA SER A 201 7.29 42.04 -18.14
C SER A 201 7.73 41.48 -19.50
N ILE A 202 6.77 41.08 -20.36
CA ILE A 202 7.06 40.65 -21.75
C ILE A 202 7.73 41.75 -22.57
N SER A 203 7.28 43.00 -22.40
CA SER A 203 7.88 44.15 -23.10
C SER A 203 9.35 44.37 -22.75
N ASN A 204 9.79 43.90 -21.57
CA ASN A 204 11.14 44.13 -21.04
C ASN A 204 12.15 43.01 -21.40
N GLY A 205 11.75 41.90 -22.04
CA GLY A 205 12.67 40.84 -22.50
C GLY A 205 12.09 39.42 -22.56
N SER A 206 12.95 38.41 -22.79
CA SER A 206 12.57 36.99 -22.86
C SER A 206 11.96 36.49 -21.56
N VAL A 207 10.65 36.27 -21.57
CA VAL A 207 9.88 35.81 -20.41
C VAL A 207 10.05 34.32 -20.19
N LYS A 208 10.38 33.94 -18.95
CA LYS A 208 10.46 32.54 -18.55
C LYS A 208 9.12 32.10 -17.96
N PHE A 209 8.90 30.79 -17.94
CA PHE A 209 7.73 30.19 -17.29
C PHE A 209 7.54 30.67 -15.84
N GLU A 210 8.64 30.83 -15.12
CA GLU A 210 8.69 31.31 -13.74
C GLU A 210 8.11 32.72 -13.60
N ASP A 211 8.40 33.58 -14.57
CA ASP A 211 7.90 34.95 -14.63
C ASP A 211 6.41 34.94 -14.97
N ILE A 212 5.98 34.11 -15.92
CA ILE A 212 4.56 33.95 -16.28
C ILE A 212 3.75 33.53 -15.06
N ILE A 213 4.17 32.45 -14.38
CA ILE A 213 3.48 31.95 -13.20
C ILE A 213 3.43 33.00 -12.09
N LYS A 214 4.54 33.72 -11.86
CA LYS A 214 4.63 34.74 -10.82
C LYS A 214 3.63 35.87 -11.03
N GLU A 215 3.47 36.33 -12.27
CA GLU A 215 2.53 37.43 -12.58
C GLU A 215 1.07 36.94 -12.64
N VAL A 216 0.79 35.74 -13.17
CA VAL A 216 -0.58 35.20 -13.27
C VAL A 216 -1.11 34.56 -11.98
N GLY A 217 -0.23 34.30 -11.00
CA GLY A 217 -0.54 33.78 -9.66
C GLY A 217 -0.94 32.30 -9.62
N VAL A 218 -1.97 31.90 -10.36
CA VAL A 218 -2.55 30.55 -10.32
C VAL A 218 -2.71 29.99 -11.73
N ILE A 219 -2.26 28.75 -11.94
CA ILE A 219 -2.53 27.99 -13.16
C ILE A 219 -3.23 26.70 -12.78
N LYS A 220 -4.43 26.47 -13.32
CA LYS A 220 -5.08 25.16 -13.25
C LYS A 220 -4.84 24.39 -14.54
N ILE A 221 -4.45 23.14 -14.39
CA ILE A 221 -4.20 22.21 -15.48
C ILE A 221 -5.32 21.16 -15.44
N PRO A 222 -6.30 21.21 -16.35
CA PRO A 222 -7.43 20.30 -16.31
C PRO A 222 -7.02 18.85 -16.61
N LYS A 223 -7.67 17.90 -15.92
CA LYS A 223 -7.54 16.47 -16.17
C LYS A 223 -8.12 16.10 -17.54
N GLY A 224 -7.48 15.18 -18.26
CA GLY A 224 -7.87 14.73 -19.59
C GLY A 224 -7.39 15.61 -20.74
N ALA A 225 -6.67 16.71 -20.44
CA ALA A 225 -6.24 17.66 -21.47
C ALA A 225 -5.02 17.19 -22.27
N ASP A 226 -4.20 16.32 -21.68
CA ASP A 226 -3.00 15.75 -22.28
C ASP A 226 -2.53 14.50 -21.51
N SER A 227 -2.08 13.46 -22.21
CA SER A 227 -1.71 12.18 -21.59
C SER A 227 -0.48 12.24 -20.68
N ASP A 228 0.49 13.12 -20.94
CA ASP A 228 1.65 13.29 -20.07
C ASP A 228 1.29 14.09 -18.82
N ILE A 229 0.33 15.00 -18.93
CA ILE A 229 -0.24 15.75 -17.81
C ILE A 229 -1.15 14.85 -16.95
N ASP A 230 -1.91 13.94 -17.55
CA ASP A 230 -2.68 12.96 -16.77
C ASP A 230 -1.77 11.99 -16.02
N ARG A 231 -0.64 11.60 -16.64
CA ARG A 231 0.40 10.83 -15.95
C ARG A 231 1.01 11.62 -14.79
N LEU A 232 1.25 12.91 -15.00
CA LEU A 232 1.74 13.81 -13.96
C LEU A 232 0.77 13.89 -12.78
N LEU A 233 -0.50 14.18 -13.06
CA LEU A 233 -1.61 14.23 -12.11
C LEU A 233 -1.73 12.95 -11.31
N SER A 234 -1.74 11.81 -12.00
CA SER A 234 -1.76 10.51 -11.36
C SER A 234 -0.56 10.32 -10.44
N ALA A 235 0.64 10.73 -10.86
CA ALA A 235 1.84 10.61 -10.04
C ALA A 235 1.74 11.44 -8.74
N PHE A 236 1.18 12.66 -8.79
CA PHE A 236 0.91 13.48 -7.61
C PHE A 236 -0.13 12.84 -6.67
N GLU A 237 -1.26 12.37 -7.22
CA GLU A 237 -2.30 11.68 -6.44
C GLU A 237 -1.75 10.41 -5.76
N THR A 238 -0.98 9.61 -6.50
CA THR A 238 -0.30 8.41 -5.99
C THR A 238 0.66 8.77 -4.86
N MET A 239 1.49 9.79 -5.06
CA MET A 239 2.43 10.24 -4.04
C MET A 239 1.69 10.69 -2.78
N GLN A 240 0.60 11.46 -2.90
CA GLN A 240 -0.22 11.87 -1.74
C GLN A 240 -0.80 10.68 -0.98
N LYS A 241 -1.32 9.67 -1.68
CA LYS A 241 -1.83 8.44 -1.04
C LYS A 241 -0.72 7.67 -0.32
N ALA A 242 0.48 7.61 -0.91
CA ALA A 242 1.63 7.01 -0.26
C ALA A 242 2.09 7.81 0.96
N ILE A 243 2.02 9.14 0.90
CA ILE A 243 2.33 10.00 2.03
C ILE A 243 1.42 9.71 3.22
N GLU A 244 0.12 9.59 2.96
CA GLU A 244 -0.88 9.27 3.98
C GLU A 244 -0.70 7.85 4.55
N SER A 245 -0.40 6.89 3.68
CA SER A 245 -0.24 5.49 4.08
C SER A 245 0.67 4.75 3.13
N ASN A 246 1.79 4.28 3.63
CA ASN A 246 2.74 3.47 2.86
C ASN A 246 3.31 2.36 3.73
N GLU A 247 3.46 1.17 3.16
CA GLU A 247 4.05 0.03 3.84
C GLU A 247 4.60 -1.00 2.85
N VAL A 248 5.72 -1.63 3.20
CA VAL A 248 6.13 -2.93 2.66
C VAL A 248 6.26 -3.91 3.83
N SER A 249 5.52 -5.01 3.74
CA SER A 249 5.57 -6.12 4.67
C SER A 249 6.10 -7.37 3.98
N ILE A 250 7.06 -8.03 4.62
CA ILE A 250 7.61 -9.32 4.19
C ILE A 250 7.42 -10.31 5.34
N ILE A 251 6.77 -11.42 5.02
CA ILE A 251 6.48 -12.48 5.98
C ILE A 251 7.04 -13.78 5.43
N SER A 252 7.86 -14.48 6.22
CA SER A 252 8.29 -15.84 5.92
C SER A 252 7.93 -16.72 7.11
N GLN A 253 7.19 -17.79 6.85
CA GLN A 253 6.82 -18.76 7.87
C GLN A 253 7.16 -20.14 7.35
N ASN A 254 8.10 -20.78 8.01
CA ASN A 254 8.62 -22.06 7.61
C ASN A 254 8.46 -23.04 8.78
N GLY A 255 8.49 -24.33 8.48
CA GLY A 255 8.31 -25.32 9.52
C GLY A 255 8.73 -26.71 9.12
N LEU A 256 9.14 -27.47 10.13
CA LEU A 256 9.27 -28.92 10.11
C LEU A 256 8.42 -29.46 11.26
N VAL A 257 7.56 -30.43 10.98
CA VAL A 257 6.68 -31.04 11.99
C VAL A 257 6.72 -32.55 11.90
N LEU A 258 6.70 -33.19 13.07
CA LEU A 258 6.57 -34.63 13.23
C LEU A 258 5.41 -34.89 14.19
N GLN A 259 4.40 -35.60 13.71
CA GLN A 259 3.31 -36.14 14.51
C GLN A 259 3.50 -37.64 14.66
N ILE A 260 3.47 -38.11 15.90
CA ILE A 260 3.44 -39.52 16.25
C ILE A 260 2.00 -39.89 16.59
N GLY A 261 1.44 -40.80 15.80
CA GLY A 261 0.08 -41.27 15.95
C GLY A 261 -0.27 -41.84 17.33
N GLY A 262 -1.52 -41.65 17.73
CA GLY A 262 -2.11 -42.30 18.90
C GLY A 262 -2.41 -43.78 18.65
N ARG A 263 -2.56 -44.58 19.71
CA ARG A 263 -2.99 -45.99 19.57
C ARG A 263 -4.51 -46.06 19.43
N GLN A 264 -5.01 -46.96 18.58
CA GLN A 264 -6.44 -47.23 18.48
C GLN A 264 -6.97 -47.76 19.83
N PRO A 265 -8.16 -47.31 20.29
CA PRO A 265 -8.77 -47.86 21.49
C PRO A 265 -9.19 -49.31 21.23
N THR A 266 -9.14 -50.15 22.27
CA THR A 266 -9.70 -51.50 22.22
C THR A 266 -11.14 -51.44 22.73
N ARG A 267 -12.09 -51.95 21.94
CA ARG A 267 -13.48 -52.12 22.37
C ARG A 267 -13.54 -53.21 23.42
N LYS A 268 -14.09 -52.92 24.60
CA LYS A 268 -14.38 -53.94 25.61
C LYS A 268 -15.90 -54.12 25.64
N ILE A 269 -16.35 -55.30 25.20
CA ILE A 269 -17.76 -55.69 25.28
C ILE A 269 -17.94 -56.31 26.66
N GLU A 270 -18.68 -55.66 27.54
CA GLU A 270 -19.10 -56.26 28.81
C GLU A 270 -20.58 -56.64 28.65
N ALA A 271 -20.84 -57.94 28.73
CA ALA A 271 -22.21 -58.46 28.76
C ALA A 271 -22.66 -58.45 30.22
N ASP A 272 -23.56 -57.54 30.57
CA ASP A 272 -24.21 -57.59 31.87
C ASP A 272 -25.21 -58.76 31.79
N GLY A 273 -25.11 -59.73 32.72
CA GLY A 273 -25.71 -61.08 32.63
C GLY A 273 -27.25 -61.16 32.60
N ILE A 274 -27.93 -60.10 32.17
CA ILE A 274 -29.38 -59.91 32.07
C ILE A 274 -29.83 -59.42 30.67
N GLY A 275 -28.95 -59.46 29.67
CA GLY A 275 -29.34 -59.33 28.25
C GLY A 275 -29.17 -57.94 27.65
N GLU A 276 -28.58 -56.99 28.38
CA GLU A 276 -28.15 -55.71 27.82
C GLU A 276 -26.65 -55.76 27.53
N VAL A 277 -26.27 -55.62 26.25
CA VAL A 277 -24.87 -55.55 25.83
C VAL A 277 -24.43 -54.09 25.90
N THR A 278 -23.78 -53.70 27.00
CA THR A 278 -23.16 -52.39 27.13
C THR A 278 -21.78 -52.40 26.46
N VAL A 279 -21.72 -51.90 25.22
CA VAL A 279 -20.44 -51.63 24.56
C VAL A 279 -19.83 -50.37 25.20
N GLN A 280 -18.94 -50.55 26.18
CA GLN A 280 -18.08 -49.46 26.63
C GLN A 280 -16.84 -49.41 25.74
N GLU A 281 -16.73 -48.39 24.90
CA GLU A 281 -15.46 -48.03 24.30
C GLU A 281 -14.53 -47.57 25.43
N SER A 282 -13.61 -48.44 25.85
CA SER A 282 -12.63 -48.11 26.88
C SER A 282 -11.66 -47.07 26.30
N ASP A 283 -11.74 -45.83 26.83
CA ASP A 283 -10.89 -44.69 26.47
C ASP A 283 -9.45 -44.82 27.01
N ASN A 284 -8.80 -45.96 26.71
CA ASN A 284 -7.43 -46.26 27.15
C ASN A 284 -6.39 -46.09 26.03
N GLY A 285 -6.81 -45.62 24.84
CA GLY A 285 -5.90 -45.37 23.72
C GLY A 285 -5.10 -44.08 23.94
N ARG A 286 -3.77 -44.15 23.90
CA ARG A 286 -2.92 -42.95 23.95
C ARG A 286 -3.28 -41.99 22.81
N GLY A 287 -3.49 -40.70 23.12
CA GLY A 287 -3.61 -39.63 22.12
C GLY A 287 -2.35 -39.46 21.26
N ALA A 288 -2.40 -38.56 20.29
CA ALA A 288 -1.26 -38.27 19.43
C ALA A 288 -0.40 -37.16 20.03
N VAL A 289 0.91 -37.24 19.78
CA VAL A 289 1.89 -36.23 20.17
C VAL A 289 2.53 -35.66 18.91
N ALA A 290 2.79 -34.36 18.89
CA ALA A 290 3.52 -33.74 17.79
C ALA A 290 4.59 -32.79 18.31
N ILE A 291 5.68 -32.67 17.57
CA ILE A 291 6.73 -31.67 17.77
C ILE A 291 6.95 -30.90 16.48
N GLY A 292 7.23 -29.60 16.61
CA GLY A 292 7.54 -28.73 15.47
C GLY A 292 8.77 -27.89 15.72
N ILE A 293 9.40 -27.45 14.63
CA ILE A 293 10.40 -26.38 14.62
C ILE A 293 9.93 -25.38 13.56
N LEU A 294 9.51 -24.20 13.99
CA LEU A 294 8.79 -23.22 13.16
C LEU A 294 9.56 -21.89 13.11
N PRO A 295 10.61 -21.77 12.27
CA PRO A 295 11.32 -20.51 12.06
C PRO A 295 10.49 -19.55 11.21
N GLN A 296 10.35 -18.32 11.71
CA GLN A 296 9.50 -17.28 11.16
C GLN A 296 10.22 -15.93 11.16
N VAL A 297 9.98 -15.13 10.14
CA VAL A 297 10.48 -13.77 9.99
C VAL A 297 9.33 -12.88 9.56
N PHE A 298 9.17 -11.77 10.25
CA PHE A 298 8.20 -10.73 9.93
C PHE A 298 8.93 -9.40 9.87
N ALA A 299 8.85 -8.72 8.74
CA ALA A 299 9.39 -7.39 8.55
C ALA A 299 8.28 -6.48 8.05
N SER A 300 8.17 -5.29 8.64
CA SER A 300 7.26 -4.23 8.23
C SER A 300 8.06 -2.95 8.17
N ILE A 301 7.98 -2.23 7.05
CA ILE A 301 8.67 -0.97 6.83
C ILE A 301 7.64 0.03 6.31
N SER A 302 7.55 1.18 6.94
CA SER A 302 6.68 2.30 6.56
C SER A 302 7.42 3.61 6.75
N ALA A 303 7.04 4.65 6.02
CA ALA A 303 7.51 6.01 6.21
C ALA A 303 6.44 6.81 6.94
N GLN A 304 6.73 7.23 8.17
CA GLN A 304 5.93 8.23 8.86
C GLN A 304 6.34 9.60 8.32
N ILE A 305 5.47 10.16 7.48
CA ILE A 305 5.67 11.48 6.92
C ILE A 305 5.19 12.51 7.94
N ASP A 306 5.95 13.59 8.09
CA ASP A 306 5.60 14.66 9.02
C ASP A 306 4.26 15.29 8.58
N PRO A 307 3.21 15.25 9.42
CA PRO A 307 1.90 15.77 9.06
C PRO A 307 1.89 17.29 8.81
N THR A 308 2.86 18.01 9.37
CA THR A 308 3.03 19.45 9.13
C THR A 308 3.66 19.75 7.77
N HIS A 309 4.36 18.78 7.17
CA HIS A 309 5.05 18.87 5.89
C HIS A 309 4.41 17.97 4.83
N SER A 310 3.12 18.21 4.55
CA SER A 310 2.29 17.39 3.65
C SER A 310 2.03 18.03 2.28
N LYS A 311 2.50 19.26 2.04
CA LYS A 311 2.31 19.96 0.78
C LYS A 311 3.45 19.67 -0.18
N LEU A 312 3.19 19.56 -1.49
CA LEU A 312 4.28 19.54 -2.46
C LEU A 312 4.55 20.97 -2.94
N ILE A 313 5.57 21.58 -2.34
CA ILE A 313 6.06 22.90 -2.73
C ILE A 313 7.46 22.75 -3.30
N VAL A 314 7.68 23.33 -4.49
CA VAL A 314 8.97 23.32 -5.17
C VAL A 314 9.44 24.76 -5.43
N GLY A 315 10.74 25.00 -5.27
CA GLY A 315 11.38 26.23 -5.72
C GLY A 315 11.78 26.09 -7.19
N ILE A 316 11.37 27.03 -8.02
CA ILE A 316 11.76 27.13 -9.43
C ILE A 316 12.46 28.46 -9.70
N GLY A 317 13.27 28.53 -10.76
CA GLY A 317 14.09 29.70 -11.05
C GLY A 317 15.51 29.31 -11.47
N ASN A 318 16.08 30.04 -12.43
CA ASN A 318 17.47 29.82 -12.83
C ASN A 318 18.45 30.10 -11.67
N GLY A 319 19.19 29.09 -11.24
CA GLY A 319 20.06 29.19 -10.07
C GLY A 319 19.30 29.24 -8.74
N CYS A 320 18.04 28.76 -8.71
CA CYS A 320 17.27 28.64 -7.47
C CYS A 320 17.97 27.72 -6.47
N ASP A 321 18.25 28.26 -5.28
CA ASP A 321 18.63 27.49 -4.11
C ASP A 321 17.47 27.50 -3.11
N ALA A 322 16.67 26.44 -3.12
CA ALA A 322 15.50 26.30 -2.28
C ALA A 322 15.82 26.32 -0.76
N LYS A 323 17.08 26.07 -0.35
CA LYS A 323 17.46 26.15 1.07
C LYS A 323 17.62 27.61 1.53
N THR A 324 18.24 28.44 0.69
CA THR A 324 18.48 29.85 1.00
C THR A 324 17.32 30.74 0.56
N GLY A 325 16.50 30.28 -0.39
CA GLY A 325 15.44 31.03 -1.06
C GLY A 325 15.95 31.94 -2.19
N ASN A 326 17.25 31.91 -2.48
CA ASN A 326 17.86 32.78 -3.47
C ASN A 326 17.41 32.39 -4.88
N ASN A 327 16.97 33.37 -5.66
CA ASN A 327 16.50 33.22 -7.05
C ASN A 327 15.38 32.18 -7.21
N CYS A 328 14.56 31.96 -6.18
CA CYS A 328 13.46 31.00 -6.19
C CYS A 328 12.11 31.70 -6.20
N THR A 329 11.24 31.28 -7.13
CA THR A 329 9.79 31.40 -7.02
C THR A 329 9.27 30.07 -6.50
N PHE A 330 8.51 30.08 -5.40
CA PHE A 330 7.96 28.86 -4.82
C PHE A 330 6.55 28.60 -5.36
N ILE A 331 6.29 27.36 -5.77
CA ILE A 331 4.99 26.92 -6.29
C ILE A 331 4.49 25.73 -5.47
N GLU A 332 3.24 25.82 -5.02
CA GLU A 332 2.49 24.72 -4.42
C GLU A 332 1.70 23.99 -5.50
N ALA A 333 1.91 22.68 -5.61
CA ALA A 333 1.12 21.80 -6.47
C ALA A 333 -0.03 21.20 -5.66
N LYS A 334 -1.26 21.57 -6.02
CA LYS A 334 -2.51 21.14 -5.35
C LYS A 334 -3.33 20.29 -6.33
N PRO A 335 -3.40 18.97 -6.16
CA PRO A 335 -4.36 18.17 -6.92
C PRO A 335 -5.78 18.57 -6.53
N ASP A 336 -6.66 18.69 -7.52
CA ASP A 336 -8.08 18.96 -7.40
C ASP A 336 -8.85 17.87 -8.18
N GLY A 337 -10.12 17.63 -7.87
CA GLY A 337 -10.93 16.59 -8.54
C GLY A 337 -10.97 16.72 -10.07
N ASP A 338 -10.81 17.96 -10.56
CA ASP A 338 -10.87 18.33 -11.97
C ASP A 338 -9.48 18.60 -12.61
N GLY A 339 -8.36 18.49 -11.87
CA GLY A 339 -7.04 18.82 -12.42
C GLY A 339 -5.93 19.10 -11.39
N LEU A 340 -4.85 19.76 -11.81
CA LEU A 340 -3.71 20.16 -10.98
C LEU A 340 -3.68 21.67 -10.90
N THR A 341 -3.77 22.24 -9.70
CA THR A 341 -3.55 23.67 -9.49
C THR A 341 -2.10 23.90 -9.11
N LEU A 342 -1.39 24.74 -9.87
CA LEU A 342 -0.09 25.28 -9.55
C LEU A 342 -0.30 26.70 -9.05
N ASP A 343 0.04 26.94 -7.79
CA ASP A 343 -0.23 28.19 -7.09
C ASP A 343 1.08 28.80 -6.61
N VAL A 344 1.34 30.06 -6.96
CA VAL A 344 2.49 30.79 -6.43
C VAL A 344 2.31 30.99 -4.95
N VAL A 345 3.32 30.59 -4.18
CA VAL A 345 3.33 30.81 -2.75
C VAL A 345 3.64 32.28 -2.48
N ASN A 346 2.57 33.07 -2.34
CA ASN A 346 2.63 34.49 -2.06
C ASN A 346 3.26 34.79 -0.69
N GLY A 347 4.03 35.88 -0.60
CA GLY A 347 4.70 36.31 0.63
C GLY A 347 6.04 35.61 0.87
N ASN A 348 6.29 35.15 2.09
CA ASN A 348 7.55 34.47 2.43
C ASN A 348 7.52 33.00 1.95
N GLY A 349 7.64 32.81 0.64
CA GLY A 349 7.59 31.51 -0.02
C GLY A 349 8.64 30.53 0.50
N LYS A 350 9.83 31.04 0.89
CA LYS A 350 10.87 30.24 1.52
C LYS A 350 10.40 29.64 2.84
N ASP A 351 9.85 30.44 3.74
CA ASP A 351 9.39 29.94 5.03
C ASP A 351 8.25 28.92 4.87
N THR A 352 7.35 29.17 3.92
CA THR A 352 6.26 28.24 3.63
C THR A 352 6.78 26.93 3.05
N TYR A 353 7.75 26.98 2.13
CA TYR A 353 8.47 25.80 1.65
C TYR A 353 9.14 25.06 2.81
N LEU A 354 9.95 25.73 3.62
CA LEU A 354 10.69 25.12 4.72
C LEU A 354 9.80 24.50 5.80
N ASN A 355 8.63 25.09 6.09
CA ASN A 355 7.75 24.69 7.18
C ASN A 355 6.58 23.78 6.76
N SER A 356 6.35 23.58 5.46
CA SER A 356 5.18 22.80 5.00
C SER A 356 5.41 21.92 3.77
N SER A 357 6.55 22.07 3.08
CA SER A 357 6.88 21.20 1.95
C SER A 357 7.28 19.81 2.45
N ILE A 358 6.75 18.77 1.80
CA ILE A 358 7.24 17.41 2.01
C ILE A 358 8.74 17.28 1.73
N LEU A 359 9.32 18.14 0.90
CA LEU A 359 10.75 18.06 0.63
C LEU A 359 11.60 18.44 1.86
N THR A 360 11.10 19.30 2.74
CA THR A 360 11.88 19.87 3.85
C THR A 360 11.57 19.24 5.21
N GLY A 361 10.45 18.52 5.32
CA GLY A 361 10.05 17.83 6.54
C GLY A 361 11.06 16.79 7.03
N SER A 362 11.03 16.53 8.33
CA SER A 362 11.78 15.43 8.95
C SER A 362 10.95 14.16 8.90
N HIS A 363 11.10 13.39 7.84
CA HIS A 363 10.35 12.14 7.66
C HIS A 363 11.03 11.02 8.42
N THR A 364 10.26 10.12 9.02
CA THR A 364 10.82 9.05 9.83
C THR A 364 10.42 7.71 9.24
N PRO A 365 11.30 7.02 8.49
CA PRO A 365 11.10 5.61 8.20
C PRO A 365 11.04 4.84 9.50
N ARG A 366 9.93 4.16 9.72
CA ARG A 366 9.70 3.23 10.81
C ARG A 366 9.67 1.82 10.26
N GLY A 367 10.62 1.00 10.72
CA GLY A 367 10.68 -0.40 10.41
C GLY A 367 10.68 -1.24 11.68
N VAL A 368 9.96 -2.35 11.67
CA VAL A 368 10.06 -3.37 12.72
C VAL A 368 10.34 -4.71 12.06
N VAL A 369 11.38 -5.39 12.53
CA VAL A 369 11.74 -6.75 12.13
C VAL A 369 11.65 -7.65 13.35
N LEU A 370 10.93 -8.74 13.23
CA LEU A 370 10.77 -9.78 14.23
C LEU A 370 11.18 -11.12 13.62
N GLY A 371 12.28 -11.69 14.10
CA GLY A 371 12.66 -13.07 13.83
C GLY A 371 12.31 -13.93 15.04
N LEU A 372 11.68 -15.09 14.83
CA LEU A 372 11.40 -16.03 15.92
C LEU A 372 11.43 -17.48 15.45
N VAL A 373 11.76 -18.37 16.37
CA VAL A 373 11.68 -19.82 16.20
C VAL A 373 10.76 -20.34 17.28
N GLU A 374 9.60 -20.88 16.88
CA GLU A 374 8.71 -21.59 17.81
C GLU A 374 9.02 -23.08 17.77
N ILE A 375 9.19 -23.69 18.95
CA ILE A 375 9.33 -25.13 19.13
C ILE A 375 8.12 -25.62 19.95
N PRO A 376 6.97 -25.88 19.31
CA PRO A 376 5.81 -26.44 19.98
C PRO A 376 5.98 -27.94 20.25
N LEU A 377 5.50 -28.37 21.42
CA LEU A 377 5.27 -29.77 21.76
C LEU A 377 3.77 -29.90 22.08
N ALA A 378 3.04 -30.64 21.27
CA ALA A 378 1.59 -30.72 21.35
C ALA A 378 1.09 -32.13 21.64
N TYR A 379 -0.04 -32.20 22.35
CA TYR A 379 -0.77 -33.43 22.61
C TYR A 379 -2.25 -33.21 22.27
N GLY A 380 -2.86 -34.18 21.60
CA GLY A 380 -4.29 -34.18 21.29
C GLY A 380 -4.92 -35.52 21.62
N HIS A 381 -6.12 -35.47 22.20
CA HIS A 381 -6.90 -36.64 22.60
C HIS A 381 -8.35 -36.54 22.14
N THR A 382 -8.96 -37.69 21.85
CA THR A 382 -10.37 -37.80 21.44
C THR A 382 -11.19 -38.37 22.58
N PHE A 383 -12.25 -37.68 22.95
CA PHE A 383 -13.30 -38.16 23.84
C PHE A 383 -14.51 -38.56 23.01
N TYR A 384 -14.85 -39.83 23.04
CA TYR A 384 -16.02 -40.37 22.35
C TYR A 384 -17.27 -40.17 23.19
N THR A 385 -18.29 -39.52 22.63
CA THR A 385 -19.56 -39.29 23.33
C THR A 385 -20.73 -39.71 22.44
N ARG A 386 -21.92 -39.88 23.03
CA ARG A 386 -23.15 -40.17 22.27
C ARG A 386 -23.54 -39.03 21.31
N ALA A 387 -23.12 -37.80 21.59
CA ALA A 387 -23.41 -36.65 20.74
C ALA A 387 -22.43 -36.53 19.55
N GLY A 388 -21.26 -37.17 19.64
CA GLY A 388 -20.18 -37.08 18.67
C GLY A 388 -18.81 -37.10 19.33
N ASP A 389 -17.77 -36.97 18.50
CA ASP A 389 -16.38 -37.00 18.93
C ASP A 389 -15.93 -35.60 19.33
N ILE A 390 -15.43 -35.46 20.57
CA ILE A 390 -14.86 -34.21 21.07
C ILE A 390 -13.35 -34.41 21.19
N ASN A 391 -12.59 -33.72 20.35
CA ASN A 391 -11.13 -33.73 20.42
C ASN A 391 -10.67 -32.47 21.15
N ILE A 392 -9.72 -32.64 22.06
CA ILE A 392 -9.10 -31.54 22.81
C ILE A 392 -7.60 -31.64 22.62
N GLY A 393 -6.94 -30.49 22.43
CA GLY A 393 -5.50 -30.44 22.31
C GLY A 393 -4.88 -29.25 23.03
N ILE A 394 -3.62 -29.44 23.41
CA ILE A 394 -2.78 -28.46 24.08
C ILE A 394 -1.39 -28.45 23.45
N ALA A 395 -0.80 -27.27 23.30
CA ALA A 395 0.54 -27.10 22.76
C ALA A 395 1.32 -26.01 23.52
N PRO A 396 2.06 -26.37 24.58
CA PRO A 396 3.15 -25.53 25.04
C PRO A 396 4.20 -25.35 23.95
N LYS A 397 4.77 -24.15 23.86
CA LYS A 397 5.84 -23.84 22.89
C LYS A 397 6.95 -23.04 23.53
N PHE A 398 8.18 -23.41 23.22
CA PHE A 398 9.34 -22.58 23.50
C PHE A 398 9.57 -21.62 22.33
N ILE A 399 9.87 -20.36 22.61
CA ILE A 399 10.03 -19.32 21.60
C ILE A 399 11.38 -18.64 21.83
N LEU A 400 12.25 -18.73 20.82
CA LEU A 400 13.48 -17.95 20.73
C LEU A 400 13.25 -16.84 19.71
N ALA A 401 13.37 -15.58 20.10
CA ALA A 401 13.04 -14.46 19.22
C ALA A 401 14.01 -13.28 19.34
N SER A 402 14.17 -12.53 18.27
CA SER A 402 14.80 -11.22 18.25
C SER A 402 13.86 -10.22 17.56
N ALA A 403 13.73 -9.04 18.17
CA ALA A 403 13.00 -7.93 17.57
C ALA A 403 13.93 -6.72 17.44
N TYR A 404 13.86 -6.05 16.31
CA TYR A 404 14.61 -4.84 16.00
C TYR A 404 13.65 -3.79 15.47
N SER A 405 13.73 -2.57 16.02
CA SER A 405 13.00 -1.42 15.50
C SER A 405 13.99 -0.39 14.97
N TYR A 406 13.69 0.11 13.78
CA TYR A 406 14.42 1.19 13.14
C TYR A 406 13.51 2.41 13.04
N SER A 407 14.01 3.55 13.48
CA SER A 407 13.29 4.83 13.47
C SER A 407 14.33 5.96 13.46
N THR A 408 15.03 6.14 12.34
CA THR A 408 15.91 7.32 12.19
C THR A 408 15.33 8.25 11.16
N ASN A 409 15.29 9.54 11.49
CA ASN A 409 14.79 10.56 10.58
C ASN A 409 15.64 10.61 9.31
N ILE A 410 14.96 10.72 8.17
CA ILE A 410 15.53 11.01 6.85
C ILE A 410 15.07 12.40 6.43
N SER A 411 15.98 13.15 5.81
CA SER A 411 15.64 14.38 5.11
C SER A 411 15.86 14.16 3.62
N PHE A 412 14.86 14.51 2.80
CA PHE A 412 14.98 14.43 1.33
C PHE A 412 15.96 15.47 0.78
N VAL A 413 16.30 16.49 1.56
CA VAL A 413 17.21 17.60 1.19
C VAL A 413 18.68 17.27 1.50
N ASP A 414 18.94 16.22 2.29
CA ASP A 414 20.29 15.75 2.63
C ASP A 414 20.36 14.21 2.69
N LEU A 415 20.26 13.59 1.50
CA LEU A 415 20.29 12.14 1.30
C LEU A 415 21.65 11.50 1.64
N ASN A 416 22.75 12.29 1.64
CA ASN A 416 24.10 11.80 1.91
C ASN A 416 24.37 11.59 3.41
N SER A 417 23.68 12.34 4.27
CA SER A 417 23.84 12.30 5.73
C SER A 417 23.00 11.20 6.41
N SER A 418 22.08 10.56 5.68
CA SER A 418 20.95 9.81 6.25
C SER A 418 20.93 8.31 5.85
N LYS A 419 22.09 7.65 5.76
CA LYS A 419 22.12 6.20 5.48
C LYS A 419 21.67 5.41 6.71
N PRO A 420 20.66 4.52 6.61
CA PRO A 420 20.30 3.59 7.67
C PRO A 420 21.54 2.79 8.11
N LYS A 421 21.98 2.97 9.35
CA LYS A 421 23.01 2.11 9.94
C LYS A 421 22.30 1.02 10.74
N PHE A 422 22.28 -0.20 10.20
CA PHE A 422 21.88 -1.38 10.95
C PHE A 422 23.04 -1.80 11.84
N ASP A 423 22.97 -1.50 13.13
CA ASP A 423 23.97 -1.98 14.10
C ASP A 423 23.58 -3.37 14.61
N THR A 424 24.19 -4.39 14.00
CA THR A 424 23.99 -5.79 14.35
C THR A 424 24.43 -6.14 15.77
N ASN A 425 25.27 -5.31 16.41
CA ASN A 425 25.76 -5.57 17.77
C ASN A 425 24.69 -5.31 18.85
N THR A 426 23.59 -4.66 18.48
CA THR A 426 22.50 -4.31 19.41
C THR A 426 21.38 -5.35 19.47
N ILE A 427 21.45 -6.41 18.65
CA ILE A 427 20.39 -7.42 18.55
C ILE A 427 20.33 -8.25 19.83
N GLN A 428 19.24 -8.13 20.58
CA GLN A 428 18.95 -8.93 21.76
C GLN A 428 18.09 -10.15 21.41
N MET A 429 18.52 -11.31 21.89
CA MET A 429 17.75 -12.54 21.82
C MET A 429 16.91 -12.69 23.10
N THR A 430 15.60 -12.87 22.94
CA THR A 430 14.66 -13.16 24.02
C THR A 430 14.24 -14.62 23.96
N GLN A 431 14.21 -15.28 25.12
CA GLN A 431 13.64 -16.61 25.29
C GLN A 431 12.35 -16.50 26.09
N THR A 432 11.27 -17.11 25.60
CA THR A 432 9.96 -17.07 26.25
C THR A 432 9.17 -18.34 25.93
N PHE A 433 7.99 -18.48 26.52
CA PHE A 433 7.10 -19.61 26.33
C PHE A 433 5.72 -19.14 25.87
N GLY A 434 5.08 -19.91 25.00
CA GLY A 434 3.69 -19.73 24.59
C GLY A 434 2.84 -20.94 24.97
N LEU A 435 1.52 -20.75 24.98
CA LEU A 435 0.54 -21.82 25.19
C LEU A 435 -0.62 -21.67 24.21
N ASP A 436 -0.87 -22.73 23.45
CA ASP A 436 -1.98 -22.82 22.52
C ASP A 436 -2.95 -23.94 22.96
N LEU A 437 -4.26 -23.72 22.80
CA LEU A 437 -5.32 -24.67 23.11
C LEU A 437 -6.28 -24.82 21.93
N GLY A 438 -6.82 -26.02 21.77
CA GLY A 438 -7.68 -26.35 20.65
C GLY A 438 -8.79 -27.32 21.01
N VAL A 439 -9.92 -27.19 20.32
CA VAL A 439 -11.06 -28.10 20.38
C VAL A 439 -11.53 -28.41 18.95
N LEU A 440 -11.96 -29.64 18.71
CA LEU A 440 -12.61 -30.06 17.47
C LEU A 440 -13.79 -30.98 17.79
N TYR A 441 -14.97 -30.65 17.28
CA TYR A 441 -16.18 -31.44 17.43
C TYR A 441 -16.61 -32.05 16.10
N THR A 442 -16.89 -33.34 16.10
CA THR A 442 -17.46 -34.09 14.97
C THR A 442 -18.81 -34.68 15.41
N PRO A 443 -19.95 -34.12 14.98
CA PRO A 443 -21.26 -34.57 15.44
C PRO A 443 -21.57 -36.01 14.98
N ALA A 444 -22.17 -36.82 15.86
CA ALA A 444 -22.51 -38.21 15.53
C ALA A 444 -23.51 -38.33 14.37
N PHE A 445 -24.40 -37.34 14.21
CA PHE A 445 -25.40 -37.31 13.13
C PHE A 445 -24.85 -36.80 11.79
N LEU A 446 -23.64 -36.22 11.77
CA LEU A 446 -22.95 -35.72 10.58
C LEU A 446 -21.43 -36.02 10.71
N PRO A 447 -21.00 -37.28 10.55
CA PRO A 447 -19.61 -37.68 10.80
C PRO A 447 -18.57 -37.03 9.87
N ASN A 448 -19.02 -36.52 8.72
CA ASN A 448 -18.18 -35.83 7.74
C ASN A 448 -18.03 -34.32 8.04
N LEU A 449 -18.75 -33.79 9.04
CA LEU A 449 -18.69 -32.38 9.46
C LEU A 449 -17.75 -32.23 10.66
N ASN A 450 -16.82 -31.29 10.56
CA ASN A 450 -15.92 -30.95 11.65
C ASN A 450 -16.04 -29.47 11.99
N ILE A 451 -16.11 -29.16 13.28
CA ILE A 451 -16.21 -27.79 13.79
C ILE A 451 -15.05 -27.59 14.77
N GLY A 452 -14.17 -26.64 14.48
CA GLY A 452 -12.95 -26.39 15.25
C GLY A 452 -12.92 -24.99 15.85
N LEU A 453 -12.26 -24.89 17.00
CA LEU A 453 -11.90 -23.63 17.65
C LEU A 453 -10.48 -23.74 18.19
N VAL A 454 -9.67 -22.71 17.96
CA VAL A 454 -8.32 -22.62 18.50
C VAL A 454 -8.10 -21.26 19.17
N ALA A 455 -7.36 -21.27 20.27
CA ALA A 455 -6.84 -20.09 20.92
C ALA A 455 -5.32 -20.21 21.07
N LYS A 456 -4.57 -19.29 20.47
CA LYS A 456 -3.10 -19.27 20.51
C LYS A 456 -2.58 -18.18 21.43
N ASN A 457 -1.36 -18.36 21.92
CA ASN A 457 -0.62 -17.41 22.76
C ASN A 457 -1.45 -16.96 23.97
N LEU A 458 -2.07 -17.90 24.68
CA LEU A 458 -2.97 -17.59 25.81
C LEU A 458 -2.29 -16.77 26.91
N ASN A 459 -0.99 -16.96 27.11
CA ASN A 459 -0.18 -16.21 28.07
C ASN A 459 0.43 -14.91 27.49
N ALA A 460 0.19 -14.63 26.20
CA ALA A 460 0.60 -13.44 25.46
C ALA A 460 2.07 -13.01 25.71
N PRO A 461 3.05 -13.85 25.29
CA PRO A 461 4.46 -13.65 25.60
C PRO A 461 5.04 -12.36 25.01
N LYS A 462 6.10 -11.86 25.67
CA LYS A 462 6.77 -10.60 25.34
C LYS A 462 8.17 -10.87 24.80
N ILE A 463 8.57 -10.11 23.80
CA ILE A 463 9.86 -10.18 23.12
C ILE A 463 10.50 -8.80 23.22
N ASN A 464 11.70 -8.71 23.79
CA ASN A 464 12.35 -7.41 23.99
C ASN A 464 12.77 -6.79 22.67
N LEU A 465 12.59 -5.48 22.54
CA LEU A 465 12.92 -4.74 21.35
C LEU A 465 14.33 -4.16 21.45
N SER A 466 15.21 -4.55 20.53
CA SER A 466 16.59 -4.06 20.49
C SER A 466 16.63 -2.56 20.23
N GLY A 467 17.42 -1.81 21.02
CA GLY A 467 17.61 -0.36 20.86
C GLY A 467 16.65 0.55 21.63
N SER A 468 15.75 0.02 22.47
CA SER A 468 14.84 0.82 23.34
C SER A 468 14.33 0.00 24.54
N ASP A 469 13.69 0.63 25.53
CA ASP A 469 13.02 -0.05 26.68
C ASP A 469 11.64 -0.66 26.30
N GLY A 470 11.45 -1.04 25.02
CA GLY A 470 10.20 -1.53 24.46
C GLY A 470 10.11 -3.07 24.35
N TYR A 471 8.91 -3.56 24.05
CA TYR A 471 8.68 -4.97 23.74
C TYR A 471 7.64 -5.17 22.65
N VAL A 472 7.80 -6.25 21.88
CA VAL A 472 6.80 -6.79 20.97
C VAL A 472 6.00 -7.86 21.72
N ARG A 473 4.66 -7.73 21.75
CA ARG A 473 3.80 -8.71 22.42
C ARG A 473 3.09 -9.61 21.42
N LEU A 474 3.32 -10.93 21.53
CA LEU A 474 2.54 -11.94 20.81
C LEU A 474 1.14 -11.99 21.41
N THR A 475 0.17 -11.31 20.81
CA THR A 475 -1.19 -11.26 21.33
C THR A 475 -1.93 -12.58 21.17
N GLN A 476 -2.96 -12.76 22.00
CA GLN A 476 -3.88 -13.89 21.87
C GLN A 476 -4.56 -13.85 20.50
N GLN A 477 -4.68 -15.01 19.87
CA GLN A 477 -5.37 -15.17 18.59
C GLN A 477 -6.48 -16.21 18.76
N VAL A 478 -7.67 -15.95 18.25
CA VAL A 478 -8.81 -16.88 18.33
C VAL A 478 -9.38 -17.08 16.94
N ARG A 479 -9.45 -18.35 16.50
CA ARG A 479 -9.96 -18.71 15.17
C ARG A 479 -10.93 -19.87 15.28
N ALA A 480 -12.03 -19.76 14.56
CA ALA A 480 -13.01 -20.83 14.38
C ALA A 480 -12.92 -21.35 12.94
N GLY A 481 -13.24 -22.62 12.76
CA GLY A 481 -13.20 -23.26 11.45
C GLY A 481 -14.24 -24.35 11.32
N VAL A 482 -14.64 -24.61 10.09
CA VAL A 482 -15.49 -25.73 9.71
C VAL A 482 -14.89 -26.46 8.51
N SER A 483 -15.01 -27.77 8.47
CA SER A 483 -14.71 -28.56 7.29
C SER A 483 -15.79 -29.60 7.04
N TYR A 484 -16.03 -29.90 5.77
CA TYR A 484 -17.02 -30.89 5.34
C TYR A 484 -16.45 -31.76 4.23
N GLU A 485 -16.33 -33.05 4.53
CA GLU A 485 -15.90 -34.08 3.57
C GLU A 485 -17.11 -34.49 2.72
N MET A 486 -17.29 -33.81 1.58
CA MET A 486 -18.40 -34.06 0.67
C MET A 486 -18.30 -35.44 0.02
N LEU A 487 -17.10 -35.78 -0.44
CA LEU A 487 -16.74 -37.06 -1.06
C LEU A 487 -15.35 -37.44 -0.52
N ASN A 488 -14.97 -38.72 -0.66
CA ASN A 488 -13.66 -39.18 -0.19
C ASN A 488 -12.47 -38.41 -0.79
N PHE A 489 -12.65 -37.80 -1.96
CA PHE A 489 -11.64 -36.99 -2.64
C PHE A 489 -11.92 -35.49 -2.54
N LEU A 490 -13.06 -35.05 -2.00
CA LEU A 490 -13.51 -33.65 -2.07
C LEU A 490 -13.86 -33.11 -0.68
N THR A 491 -13.11 -32.13 -0.22
CA THR A 491 -13.31 -31.48 1.08
C THR A 491 -13.51 -29.97 0.91
N LEU A 492 -14.49 -29.42 1.62
CA LEU A 492 -14.69 -27.98 1.78
C LEU A 492 -14.16 -27.54 3.15
N ALA A 493 -13.51 -26.39 3.22
CA ALA A 493 -13.05 -25.81 4.48
C ALA A 493 -13.28 -24.30 4.51
N LEU A 494 -13.60 -23.77 5.69
CA LEU A 494 -13.78 -22.35 5.94
C LEU A 494 -13.30 -22.03 7.35
N ASP A 495 -12.48 -20.99 7.47
CA ASP A 495 -12.00 -20.46 8.74
C ASP A 495 -12.31 -18.95 8.85
N VAL A 496 -12.49 -18.49 10.08
CA VAL A 496 -12.67 -17.08 10.42
C VAL A 496 -11.92 -16.74 11.70
N ASP A 497 -11.15 -15.66 11.66
CA ASP A 497 -10.59 -15.03 12.85
C ASP A 497 -11.74 -14.43 13.68
N VAL A 498 -11.99 -15.02 14.85
CA VAL A 498 -13.08 -14.59 15.74
C VAL A 498 -12.77 -13.21 16.33
N LEU A 499 -11.49 -12.97 16.64
CA LEU A 499 -10.99 -11.69 17.14
C LEU A 499 -10.02 -11.07 16.13
N PRO A 500 -10.04 -9.73 15.94
CA PRO A 500 -9.01 -9.05 15.18
C PRO A 500 -7.63 -9.29 15.82
N ASN A 501 -6.68 -9.74 15.00
CA ASN A 501 -5.29 -9.95 15.38
C ASN A 501 -4.51 -8.66 15.17
N ASN A 502 -3.55 -8.37 16.04
CA ASN A 502 -2.67 -7.24 15.85
C ASN A 502 -1.52 -7.59 14.92
N THR A 503 -0.98 -6.63 14.18
CA THR A 503 0.14 -6.84 13.24
C THR A 503 1.32 -5.91 13.57
N LEU A 504 2.51 -6.22 13.02
CA LEU A 504 3.67 -5.31 13.07
C LEU A 504 3.50 -4.05 12.20
N SER A 505 2.42 -3.98 11.43
CA SER A 505 2.18 -2.85 10.55
C SER A 505 1.72 -1.62 11.34
N ILE A 506 2.31 -0.47 11.02
CA ILE A 506 1.83 0.82 11.51
C ILE A 506 0.61 1.29 10.68
N ALA A 507 0.60 0.99 9.37
CA ALA A 507 -0.47 1.36 8.45
C ALA A 507 -1.74 0.49 8.63
N ASN A 508 -1.54 -0.79 8.95
CA ASN A 508 -2.54 -1.85 9.03
C ASN A 508 -2.44 -2.60 10.37
N PRO A 509 -2.62 -1.91 11.51
CA PRO A 509 -2.32 -2.45 12.85
C PRO A 509 -3.20 -3.64 13.27
N LYS A 510 -4.28 -3.90 12.54
CA LYS A 510 -5.21 -5.00 12.79
C LYS A 510 -5.48 -5.78 11.50
N SER A 511 -5.63 -7.08 11.66
CA SER A 511 -5.97 -8.04 10.60
C SER A 511 -7.04 -8.99 11.12
N GLN A 512 -8.08 -9.24 10.33
CA GLN A 512 -9.10 -10.24 10.65
C GLN A 512 -9.48 -11.00 9.39
N MET A 513 -8.96 -12.20 9.26
CA MET A 513 -9.12 -13.01 8.06
C MET A 513 -10.40 -13.82 8.09
N ILE A 514 -11.09 -13.85 6.95
CA ILE A 514 -12.08 -14.88 6.61
C ILE A 514 -11.62 -15.54 5.31
N GLY A 515 -11.66 -16.87 5.27
CA GLY A 515 -11.22 -17.58 4.08
C GLY A 515 -11.65 -19.04 4.06
N GLY A 516 -11.66 -19.59 2.86
CA GLY A 516 -12.06 -20.97 2.65
C GLY A 516 -11.76 -21.43 1.24
N GLY A 517 -11.95 -22.73 1.01
CA GLY A 517 -11.63 -23.33 -0.27
C GLY A 517 -12.04 -24.79 -0.38
N ILE A 518 -11.66 -25.34 -1.51
CA ILE A 518 -11.96 -26.69 -1.95
C ILE A 518 -10.65 -27.43 -2.12
N LEU A 519 -10.61 -28.65 -1.59
CA LEU A 519 -9.51 -29.58 -1.72
C LEU A 519 -9.98 -30.81 -2.47
N ALA A 520 -9.36 -31.08 -3.62
CA ALA A 520 -9.57 -32.27 -4.43
C ALA A 520 -8.32 -33.17 -4.34
N ASP A 521 -8.39 -34.22 -3.54
CA ASP A 521 -7.31 -35.16 -3.20
C ASP A 521 -7.40 -36.41 -4.10
N PHE A 522 -6.47 -36.56 -5.04
CA PHE A 522 -6.39 -37.74 -5.91
C PHE A 522 -5.06 -38.45 -5.68
N THR A 523 -5.03 -39.77 -5.85
CA THR A 523 -3.90 -40.65 -5.47
C THR A 523 -2.50 -40.16 -5.89
N PHE A 524 -2.36 -39.47 -7.02
CA PHE A 524 -1.06 -38.98 -7.52
C PHE A 524 -0.93 -37.46 -7.60
N ILE A 525 -2.05 -36.72 -7.61
CA ILE A 525 -2.10 -35.28 -7.84
C ILE A 525 -3.27 -34.70 -7.04
N ASP A 526 -3.00 -33.69 -6.21
CA ASP A 526 -4.05 -32.98 -5.48
C ASP A 526 -4.17 -31.56 -6.02
N PHE A 527 -5.39 -31.08 -6.19
CA PHE A 527 -5.68 -29.71 -6.57
C PHE A 527 -6.42 -28.99 -5.46
N ARG A 528 -5.99 -27.76 -5.19
CA ARG A 528 -6.58 -26.91 -4.16
C ARG A 528 -6.83 -25.53 -4.73
N ILE A 529 -8.00 -24.99 -4.41
CA ILE A 529 -8.36 -23.61 -4.72
C ILE A 529 -9.10 -23.01 -3.55
N GLY A 530 -8.90 -21.72 -3.31
CA GLY A 530 -9.61 -21.00 -2.27
C GLY A 530 -9.54 -19.51 -2.46
N ALA A 531 -10.20 -18.82 -1.54
CA ALA A 531 -10.16 -17.37 -1.45
C ALA A 531 -10.18 -16.95 0.01
N MET A 532 -9.53 -15.82 0.30
CA MET A 532 -9.57 -15.21 1.62
C MET A 532 -9.58 -13.69 1.51
N ARG A 533 -10.03 -13.02 2.56
CA ARG A 533 -10.07 -11.57 2.65
C ARG A 533 -9.80 -11.13 4.07
N ASP A 534 -9.00 -10.09 4.21
CA ASP A 534 -8.86 -9.38 5.47
C ASP A 534 -9.98 -8.32 5.58
N LEU A 535 -10.76 -8.40 6.65
CA LEU A 535 -11.88 -7.49 6.92
C LEU A 535 -11.43 -6.16 7.52
N HIS A 536 -10.20 -6.08 8.04
CA HIS A 536 -9.64 -4.89 8.69
C HIS A 536 -8.52 -4.22 7.89
N SER A 537 -7.96 -4.90 6.90
CA SER A 537 -6.86 -4.36 6.09
C SER A 537 -7.28 -3.12 5.31
N LYS A 538 -6.37 -2.14 5.26
CA LYS A 538 -6.45 -0.93 4.44
C LYS A 538 -5.42 -0.94 3.31
N SER A 539 -4.62 -1.99 3.17
CA SER A 539 -3.58 -2.08 2.13
C SER A 539 -4.19 -2.15 0.72
N GLY A 540 -5.41 -2.66 0.60
CA GLY A 540 -6.16 -2.69 -0.66
C GLY A 540 -5.85 -3.91 -1.52
N GLU A 541 -5.41 -5.01 -0.90
CA GLU A 541 -5.20 -6.33 -1.51
C GLU A 541 -6.48 -7.00 -2.02
N GLY A 542 -7.65 -6.52 -1.58
CA GLY A 542 -8.94 -7.03 -2.01
C GLY A 542 -9.16 -8.48 -1.58
N THR A 543 -9.76 -9.28 -2.47
CA THR A 543 -9.87 -10.73 -2.25
C THR A 543 -8.58 -11.39 -2.70
N ILE A 544 -7.99 -12.21 -1.84
CA ILE A 544 -6.79 -12.99 -2.14
C ILE A 544 -7.25 -14.34 -2.66
N LEU A 545 -6.93 -14.64 -3.92
CA LEU A 545 -7.10 -15.99 -4.48
C LEU A 545 -5.93 -16.86 -4.07
N THR A 546 -6.24 -18.12 -3.76
CA THR A 546 -5.25 -19.11 -3.38
C THR A 546 -5.40 -20.33 -4.27
N THR A 547 -4.28 -20.88 -4.69
CA THR A 547 -4.24 -22.13 -5.46
C THR A 547 -3.04 -22.95 -5.03
N GLY A 548 -3.14 -24.26 -5.17
CA GLY A 548 -1.99 -25.12 -4.97
C GLY A 548 -2.19 -26.50 -5.54
N MET A 549 -1.06 -27.15 -5.73
CA MET A 549 -1.00 -28.49 -6.28
C MET A 549 0.05 -29.33 -5.56
N ASN A 550 -0.30 -30.59 -5.32
CA ASN A 550 0.62 -31.61 -4.84
C ASN A 550 0.96 -32.53 -6.00
N LEU A 551 2.25 -32.74 -6.24
CA LEU A 551 2.78 -33.63 -7.25
C LEU A 551 3.50 -34.79 -6.55
N PHE A 552 3.10 -36.01 -6.88
CA PHE A 552 3.73 -37.25 -6.41
C PHE A 552 3.68 -37.46 -4.89
N GLY A 553 2.82 -36.74 -4.18
CA GLY A 553 2.59 -36.90 -2.74
C GLY A 553 3.68 -36.28 -1.85
N PHE A 554 4.74 -35.69 -2.40
CA PHE A 554 5.82 -35.08 -1.61
C PHE A 554 6.16 -33.65 -2.01
N LEU A 555 5.88 -33.22 -3.24
CA LEU A 555 6.17 -31.87 -3.73
C LEU A 555 4.87 -31.09 -3.87
N ASP A 556 4.66 -30.18 -2.94
CA ASP A 556 3.48 -29.35 -2.84
C ASP A 556 3.85 -27.88 -3.02
N VAL A 557 3.17 -27.19 -3.93
CA VAL A 557 3.36 -25.78 -4.22
C VAL A 557 2.05 -25.03 -4.03
N SER A 558 2.09 -23.92 -3.31
CA SER A 558 0.95 -23.03 -3.14
C SER A 558 1.29 -21.60 -3.56
N VAL A 559 0.37 -20.95 -4.24
CA VAL A 559 0.46 -19.55 -4.66
C VAL A 559 -0.76 -18.79 -4.16
N GLN A 560 -0.54 -17.56 -3.71
CA GLN A 560 -1.59 -16.62 -3.34
C GLN A 560 -1.41 -15.30 -4.08
N TYR A 561 -2.49 -14.71 -4.55
CA TYR A 561 -2.49 -13.47 -5.33
C TYR A 561 -3.69 -12.59 -4.97
N GLY A 562 -3.44 -11.33 -4.58
CA GLY A 562 -4.48 -10.33 -4.31
C GLY A 562 -5.15 -9.83 -5.59
N LEU A 563 -6.47 -9.68 -5.57
CA LEU A 563 -7.26 -9.13 -6.69
C LEU A 563 -7.54 -7.62 -6.55
N GLY A 564 -6.95 -6.98 -5.54
CA GLY A 564 -7.13 -5.57 -5.28
C GLY A 564 -6.24 -4.69 -6.16
N LYS A 565 -5.42 -3.85 -5.51
CA LYS A 565 -4.50 -2.95 -6.21
C LYS A 565 -3.43 -3.73 -6.97
N ASN A 566 -3.36 -3.49 -8.27
CA ASN A 566 -2.31 -3.99 -9.13
C ASN A 566 -1.42 -2.84 -9.60
N VAL A 567 -0.12 -3.08 -9.66
CA VAL A 567 0.86 -2.14 -10.20
C VAL A 567 1.52 -2.76 -11.43
N THR A 568 1.59 -2.01 -12.52
CA THR A 568 2.23 -2.47 -13.76
C THR A 568 3.74 -2.24 -13.68
N LEU A 569 4.51 -3.30 -13.43
CA LEU A 569 5.97 -3.28 -13.43
C LEU A 569 6.49 -3.89 -14.74
N TYR A 570 7.23 -3.12 -15.54
CA TYR A 570 7.81 -3.58 -16.81
C TYR A 570 6.80 -4.23 -17.78
N GLY A 571 5.54 -3.75 -17.78
CA GLY A 571 4.46 -4.30 -18.61
C GLY A 571 3.70 -5.49 -18.00
N PHE A 572 4.06 -5.93 -16.79
CA PHE A 572 3.37 -7.00 -16.06
C PHE A 572 2.61 -6.45 -14.85
N ASN A 573 1.36 -6.87 -14.67
CA ASN A 573 0.56 -6.50 -13.50
C ASN A 573 0.95 -7.36 -12.30
N VAL A 574 1.56 -6.71 -11.31
CA VAL A 574 1.97 -7.31 -10.05
C VAL A 574 0.97 -6.87 -8.98
N SER A 575 0.42 -7.83 -8.25
CA SER A 575 -0.48 -7.56 -7.13
C SER A 575 0.30 -7.01 -5.94
N ASN A 576 -0.32 -6.10 -5.20
CA ASN A 576 0.20 -5.59 -3.93
C ASN A 576 0.19 -6.66 -2.80
N TYR A 577 -0.34 -7.86 -3.05
CA TYR A 577 -0.21 -9.04 -2.20
C TYR A 577 0.17 -10.28 -3.02
N MET A 578 1.25 -10.96 -2.63
CA MET A 578 1.63 -12.24 -3.20
C MET A 578 2.24 -13.15 -2.14
N ALA A 579 1.97 -14.45 -2.22
CA ALA A 579 2.67 -15.45 -1.41
C ALA A 579 2.99 -16.69 -2.22
N LEU A 580 4.17 -17.26 -1.97
CA LEU A 580 4.63 -18.52 -2.54
C LEU A 580 5.07 -19.45 -1.40
N ARG A 581 4.66 -20.71 -1.46
CA ARG A 581 5.14 -21.75 -0.57
C ARG A 581 5.43 -23.03 -1.32
N VAL A 582 6.44 -23.75 -0.83
CA VAL A 582 6.84 -25.07 -1.29
C VAL A 582 7.01 -25.99 -0.09
N GLY A 583 6.64 -27.26 -0.22
CA GLY A 583 7.07 -28.30 0.70
C GLY A 583 6.27 -29.56 0.50
N GLY A 584 5.80 -30.22 1.55
CA GLY A 584 5.01 -31.42 1.43
C GLY A 584 4.68 -32.06 2.77
N GLN A 585 3.88 -33.13 2.71
CA GLN A 585 3.56 -33.94 3.88
C GLN A 585 3.52 -35.42 3.54
N PHE A 586 4.01 -36.23 4.47
CA PHE A 586 3.90 -37.69 4.43
C PHE A 586 2.97 -38.13 5.55
N SER A 587 2.17 -39.16 5.29
CA SER A 587 1.31 -39.80 6.27
C SER A 587 1.50 -41.31 6.21
N PHE A 588 1.67 -41.94 7.38
CA PHE A 588 1.90 -43.37 7.56
C PHE A 588 0.89 -43.98 8.53
#